data_AF-R9SLI1-F1
#
_entry.id   AF-R9SLI1-F1
#
_cell.length_a   1.000
_cell.length_b   1.000
_cell.length_c   1.000
_cell.angle_alpha   90.00
_cell.angle_beta   90.00
_cell.angle_gamma   90.00
#
_symmetry.space_group_name_H-M   'P 1'
#
loop_
_entity.id
_entity.type
_entity.pdbx_description
1 polymer ?
#
loop_
_entity_poly.entity_id
_entity_poly.type
_entity_poly.pdbx_seq_one_letter_code
_entity_poly.pdbx_strand_id
1 'polypeptide(L)'
;MLGFKIDISGSGMEKLSQKTYSAILSDVLDHITDEAVHEMMKPGEGVAGGKNPSGGAPVDTGNLRGSIVSDKGNPHVKYIKTPNVEYVQYVINGTSKMAPNNFPLRAIEALEQNQTTTKALDLALQKRGLK
;
A
#
# COMPACT_ATOMS: atom_id res chain seq x y z
N MET A 1 12.78 -0.14 -11.25
CA MET A 1 11.65 -0.55 -10.40
C MET A 1 11.51 0.50 -9.31
N LEU A 2 10.42 1.27 -9.28
CA LEU A 2 10.13 2.21 -8.19
C LEU A 2 9.41 1.43 -7.10
N GLY A 3 9.95 1.44 -5.88
CA GLY A 3 9.38 0.75 -4.73
C GLY A 3 9.47 1.63 -3.49
N PHE A 4 8.42 1.66 -2.69
CA PHE A 4 8.40 2.36 -1.41
C PHE A 4 8.82 1.38 -0.31
N LYS A 5 9.69 1.84 0.60
CA LYS A 5 10.18 1.07 1.75
C LYS A 5 9.49 1.57 3.01
N ILE A 6 8.88 0.66 3.77
CA ILE A 6 8.34 0.94 5.11
C ILE A 6 9.30 0.31 6.12
N ASP A 7 9.77 1.11 7.08
CA ASP A 7 10.72 0.69 8.14
C ASP A 7 10.15 1.12 9.50
N ILE A 8 10.02 0.18 10.45
CA ILE A 8 9.45 0.43 11.77
C ILE A 8 10.55 0.18 12.81
N SER A 9 11.06 1.25 13.43
CA SER A 9 11.98 1.18 14.56
C SER A 9 11.24 1.58 15.85
N GLY A 10 11.12 0.65 16.80
CA GLY A 10 10.41 0.87 18.07
C GLY A 10 11.19 0.37 19.29
N SER A 11 11.34 1.23 20.28
CA SER A 11 12.14 1.07 21.52
C SER A 11 11.47 0.25 22.65
N GLY A 12 10.35 -0.43 22.38
CA GLY A 12 9.57 -1.16 23.41
C GLY A 12 9.80 -2.68 23.51
N MET A 13 10.76 -3.23 22.76
CA MET A 13 10.85 -4.68 22.52
C MET A 13 12.05 -5.39 23.17
N GLU A 14 12.74 -4.75 24.11
CA GLU A 14 13.96 -5.28 24.76
C GLU A 14 13.78 -6.61 25.51
N LYS A 15 12.55 -7.13 25.67
CA LYS A 15 12.27 -8.43 26.32
C LYS A 15 11.76 -9.52 25.37
N LEU A 16 11.61 -9.24 24.08
CA LEU A 16 11.13 -10.24 23.12
C LEU A 16 12.30 -11.01 22.50
N SER A 17 12.13 -12.33 22.34
CA SER A 17 13.09 -13.09 21.55
C SER A 17 13.16 -12.51 20.13
N GLN A 18 14.33 -12.53 19.50
CA GLN A 18 14.52 -12.02 18.13
C GLN A 18 13.53 -12.66 17.14
N LYS A 19 13.18 -13.93 17.34
CA LYS A 19 12.16 -14.65 16.56
C LYS A 19 10.75 -14.07 16.76
N THR A 20 10.38 -13.79 18.01
CA THR A 20 9.07 -13.18 18.33
C THR A 20 8.98 -11.79 17.75
N TYR A 21 10.05 -11.00 17.88
CA TYR A 21 10.13 -9.67 17.30
C TYR A 21 9.96 -9.69 15.78
N SER A 22 10.76 -10.49 15.08
CA SER A 22 10.70 -10.60 13.62
C SER A 22 9.32 -11.05 13.14
N ALA A 23 8.65 -11.94 13.89
CA ALA A 23 7.30 -12.38 13.56
C ALA A 23 6.25 -11.27 13.76
N ILE A 24 6.36 -10.46 14.82
CA ILE A 24 5.47 -9.30 15.03
C ILE A 24 5.67 -8.30 13.89
N LEU A 25 6.92 -7.95 13.59
CA LEU A 25 7.24 -7.02 12.52
C LEU A 25 6.70 -7.50 11.17
N SER A 26 6.87 -8.79 10.85
CA SER A 26 6.32 -9.35 9.61
C SER A 26 4.79 -9.24 9.55
N ASP A 27 4.08 -9.59 10.63
CA ASP A 27 2.61 -9.48 10.66
C ASP A 27 2.14 -8.03 10.51
N VAL A 28 2.83 -7.09 11.16
CA VAL A 28 2.54 -5.65 11.04
C VAL A 28 2.73 -5.19 9.59
N LEU A 29 3.88 -5.50 9.00
CA LEU A 29 4.18 -5.10 7.64
C LEU A 29 3.27 -5.79 6.62
N ASP A 30 2.88 -7.05 6.84
CA ASP A 30 1.93 -7.76 5.99
C ASP A 30 0.56 -7.07 5.98
N HIS A 31 0.04 -6.68 7.16
CA HIS A 31 -1.23 -5.97 7.30
C HIS A 31 -1.19 -4.59 6.63
N ILE A 32 -0.14 -3.80 6.88
CA ILE A 32 0.02 -2.48 6.25
C ILE A 32 0.12 -2.62 4.73
N THR A 33 0.84 -3.64 4.24
CA THR A 33 1.00 -3.88 2.80
C THR A 33 -0.33 -4.27 2.16
N ASP A 34 -1.13 -5.12 2.81
CA ASP A 34 -2.46 -5.49 2.32
C ASP A 34 -3.41 -4.31 2.23
N GLU A 35 -3.46 -3.51 3.29
CA GLU A 35 -4.33 -2.33 3.32
C GLU A 35 -3.90 -1.30 2.26
N ALA A 36 -2.59 -1.08 2.11
CA ALA A 36 -2.07 -0.22 1.06
C ALA A 36 -2.45 -0.72 -0.34
N VAL A 37 -2.31 -2.02 -0.63
CA VAL A 37 -2.74 -2.60 -1.91
C VAL A 37 -4.23 -2.39 -2.11
N HIS A 38 -5.05 -2.62 -1.08
CA HIS A 38 -6.48 -2.40 -1.14
C HIS A 38 -6.83 -0.95 -1.51
N GLU A 39 -6.22 0.03 -0.84
CA GLU A 39 -6.41 1.46 -1.12
C GLU A 39 -5.94 1.85 -2.53
N MET A 40 -4.79 1.31 -2.97
CA MET A 40 -4.25 1.58 -4.30
C MET A 40 -5.14 1.01 -5.42
N MET A 41 -5.91 -0.06 -5.14
CA MET A 41 -6.88 -0.64 -6.08
C MET A 41 -8.20 0.13 -6.13
N LYS A 42 -8.50 1.01 -5.17
CA LYS A 42 -9.75 1.79 -5.17
C LYS A 42 -9.81 2.74 -6.36
N PRO A 43 -11.01 2.94 -6.95
CA PRO A 43 -11.18 3.93 -8.00
C PRO A 43 -10.79 5.33 -7.56
N GLY A 44 -10.15 6.08 -8.47
CA GLY A 44 -9.90 7.50 -8.29
C GLY A 44 -11.18 8.31 -8.20
N GLU A 45 -11.15 9.37 -7.42
CA GLU A 45 -12.20 10.40 -7.46
C GLU A 45 -12.31 10.93 -8.89
N GLY A 46 -13.52 10.91 -9.45
CA GLY A 46 -13.78 11.23 -10.86
C GLY A 46 -13.85 10.05 -11.84
N VAL A 47 -13.46 8.82 -11.43
CA VAL A 47 -13.65 7.60 -12.24
C VAL A 47 -14.90 6.80 -11.78
N ALA A 48 -15.43 7.10 -10.60
CA ALA A 48 -16.50 6.34 -9.92
C ALA A 48 -17.91 6.43 -10.56
N GLY A 49 -18.04 6.84 -11.83
CA GLY A 49 -19.35 7.10 -12.46
C GLY A 49 -19.51 6.63 -13.90
N GLY A 50 -18.62 5.79 -14.44
CA GLY A 50 -18.77 5.27 -15.81
C GLY A 50 -18.68 6.33 -16.92
N LYS A 51 -18.38 7.59 -16.59
CA LYS A 51 -18.00 8.60 -17.58
C LYS A 51 -16.53 8.37 -17.92
N ASN A 52 -16.28 7.71 -19.04
CA ASN A 52 -14.97 7.69 -19.68
C ASN A 52 -14.39 9.10 -19.65
N PRO A 53 -13.15 9.33 -19.18
CA PRO A 53 -12.51 10.61 -19.34
C PRO A 53 -12.43 10.87 -20.85
N SER A 54 -13.12 11.92 -21.29
CA SER A 54 -13.20 12.35 -22.68
C SER A 54 -11.85 12.90 -23.09
N GLY A 55 -10.93 12.00 -23.36
CA GLY A 55 -9.61 12.33 -23.82
C GLY A 55 -8.61 11.23 -23.49
N GLY A 56 -8.33 10.40 -24.50
CA GLY A 56 -7.50 9.21 -24.40
C GLY A 56 -6.06 9.45 -23.93
N ALA A 57 -5.86 9.40 -22.62
CA ALA A 57 -4.78 8.62 -22.03
C ALA A 57 -5.31 7.20 -21.78
N PRO A 58 -4.44 6.18 -21.72
CA PRO A 58 -4.86 4.79 -21.63
C PRO A 58 -5.80 4.65 -20.45
N VAL A 59 -7.06 4.32 -20.77
CA VAL A 59 -8.00 3.78 -19.81
C VAL A 59 -7.21 2.70 -19.10
N ASP A 60 -7.05 2.78 -17.79
CA ASP A 60 -6.68 1.59 -17.03
C ASP A 60 -7.74 0.54 -17.41
N THR A 61 -7.40 -0.37 -18.32
CA THR A 61 -8.30 -1.40 -18.84
C THR A 61 -8.61 -2.44 -17.74
N GLY A 62 -8.33 -2.13 -16.48
CA GLY A 62 -8.24 -3.04 -15.34
C GLY A 62 -6.84 -3.60 -15.15
N ASN A 63 -5.96 -3.50 -16.16
CA ASN A 63 -4.64 -4.13 -16.15
C ASN A 63 -3.65 -3.43 -15.21
N LEU A 64 -3.79 -2.13 -14.92
CA LEU A 64 -2.89 -1.45 -13.99
C LEU A 64 -3.22 -1.83 -12.55
N ARG A 65 -4.48 -1.63 -12.14
CA ARG A 65 -4.95 -1.96 -10.79
C ARG A 65 -4.91 -3.44 -10.50
N GLY A 66 -5.32 -4.28 -11.45
CA GLY A 66 -5.25 -5.74 -11.31
C GLY A 66 -3.82 -6.28 -11.26
N SER A 67 -2.83 -5.46 -11.61
CA SER A 67 -1.42 -5.83 -11.56
C SER A 67 -0.69 -5.39 -10.29
N ILE A 68 -1.36 -4.64 -9.40
CA ILE A 68 -0.80 -4.25 -8.10
C ILE A 68 -0.73 -5.50 -7.23
N VAL A 69 0.49 -5.89 -6.86
CA VAL A 69 0.72 -7.10 -6.06
C VAL A 69 1.61 -6.80 -4.87
N SER A 70 1.26 -7.38 -3.72
CA SER A 70 2.13 -7.38 -2.55
C SER A 70 3.22 -8.44 -2.70
N ASP A 71 4.48 -8.06 -2.47
CA ASP A 71 5.60 -8.97 -2.29
C ASP A 71 5.98 -9.01 -0.80
N LYS A 72 5.70 -10.14 -0.18
CA LYS A 72 5.81 -10.35 1.26
C LYS A 72 6.94 -11.29 1.68
N GLY A 73 7.84 -11.64 0.76
CA GLY A 73 8.84 -12.68 0.99
C GLY A 73 9.85 -12.39 2.12
N ASN A 74 10.05 -11.13 2.50
CA ASN A 74 10.98 -10.75 3.56
C ASN A 74 10.21 -10.27 4.81
N PRO A 75 10.51 -10.78 6.02
CA PRO A 75 9.81 -10.43 7.25
C PRO A 75 10.07 -9.00 7.77
N HIS A 76 11.13 -8.33 7.31
CA HIS A 76 11.51 -6.98 7.78
C HIS A 76 11.26 -5.89 6.74
N VAL A 77 11.01 -6.26 5.48
CA VAL A 77 10.72 -5.32 4.39
C VAL A 77 9.73 -5.97 3.45
N LYS A 78 8.62 -5.28 3.16
CA LYS A 78 7.61 -5.71 2.20
C LYS A 78 7.54 -4.68 1.07
N TYR A 79 7.17 -5.14 -0.12
CA TYR A 79 7.07 -4.27 -1.30
C TYR A 79 5.68 -4.37 -1.91
N ILE A 80 5.25 -3.28 -2.54
CA ILE A 80 4.12 -3.28 -3.47
C ILE A 80 4.69 -3.08 -4.86
N LYS A 81 4.42 -4.03 -5.76
CA LYS A 81 4.92 -4.02 -7.12
C LYS A 81 3.80 -3.61 -8.07
N THR A 82 4.14 -2.73 -9.00
CA THR A 82 3.31 -2.41 -10.16
C THR A 82 4.10 -2.77 -11.42
N PRO A 83 3.78 -3.84 -12.15
CA PRO A 83 4.55 -4.25 -13.34
C PRO A 83 4.39 -3.24 -14.49
N ASN A 84 3.36 -2.42 -14.47
CA ASN A 84 3.07 -1.39 -15.47
C ASN A 84 3.66 -0.03 -15.07
N VAL A 85 4.97 0.02 -14.82
CA VAL A 85 5.69 1.20 -14.28
C VAL A 85 5.55 2.43 -15.18
N GLU A 86 5.49 2.24 -16.50
CA GLU A 86 5.36 3.31 -17.49
C GLU A 86 4.08 4.14 -17.33
N TYR A 87 3.01 3.52 -16.81
CA TYR A 87 1.73 4.19 -16.60
C TYR A 87 1.66 4.96 -15.28
N VAL A 88 2.55 4.66 -14.32
CA VAL A 88 2.54 5.26 -12.97
C VAL A 88 2.68 6.77 -13.04
N GLN A 89 3.55 7.30 -13.91
CA GLN A 89 3.79 8.74 -14.03
C GLN A 89 2.55 9.50 -14.52
N TYR A 90 1.78 8.92 -15.46
CA TYR A 90 0.55 9.51 -15.98
C TYR A 90 -0.57 9.53 -14.94
N VAL A 91 -0.55 8.56 -14.03
CA VAL A 91 -1.53 8.48 -12.95
C VAL A 91 -1.16 9.43 -11.80
N ILE A 92 0.13 9.58 -11.48
CA ILE A 92 0.62 10.51 -10.45
C ILE A 92 0.44 11.98 -10.88
N ASN A 93 0.80 12.32 -12.13
CA ASN A 93 0.81 13.72 -12.58
C ASN A 93 -0.40 14.12 -13.44
N GLY A 94 -1.24 13.17 -13.83
CA GLY A 94 -2.28 13.41 -14.81
C GLY A 94 -1.72 13.67 -16.22
N THR A 95 -2.60 14.10 -17.11
CA THR A 95 -2.29 14.46 -18.50
C THR A 95 -3.09 15.69 -18.91
N SER A 96 -2.91 16.19 -20.12
CA SER A 96 -3.76 17.25 -20.69
C SER A 96 -5.25 16.87 -20.79
N LYS A 97 -5.59 15.60 -20.62
CA LYS A 97 -6.94 15.05 -20.79
C LYS A 97 -7.52 14.42 -19.52
N MET A 98 -6.73 14.32 -18.44
CA MET A 98 -7.13 13.66 -17.20
C MET A 98 -6.43 14.30 -16.00
N ALA A 99 -7.18 14.57 -14.94
CA ALA A 99 -6.61 15.03 -13.68
C ALA A 99 -5.70 13.96 -13.06
N PRO A 100 -4.71 14.35 -12.22
CA PRO A 100 -3.94 13.43 -11.40
C PRO A 100 -4.83 12.52 -10.55
N ASN A 101 -4.44 11.25 -10.43
CA ASN A 101 -5.06 10.28 -9.52
C ASN A 101 -3.96 9.47 -8.81
N ASN A 102 -3.18 10.15 -7.98
CA ASN A 102 -2.00 9.60 -7.30
C ASN A 102 -2.38 8.53 -6.26
N PHE A 103 -2.69 7.31 -6.72
CA PHE A 103 -3.07 6.18 -5.87
C PHE A 103 -2.02 5.79 -4.83
N PRO A 104 -0.70 5.90 -5.07
CA PRO A 104 0.28 5.67 -4.00
C PRO A 104 0.13 6.68 -2.85
N LEU A 105 0.01 7.97 -3.16
CA LEU A 105 -0.13 9.01 -2.13
C LEU A 105 -1.44 8.84 -1.35
N ARG A 106 -2.56 8.62 -2.04
CA ARG A 106 -3.86 8.34 -1.41
C ARG A 106 -3.80 7.15 -0.46
N ALA A 107 -3.09 6.09 -0.85
CA ALA A 107 -2.94 4.92 0.01
C ALA A 107 -2.13 5.25 1.27
N ILE A 108 -1.04 6.02 1.16
CA ILE A 108 -0.27 6.48 2.32
C ILE A 108 -1.14 7.35 3.24
N GLU A 109 -1.85 8.33 2.69
CA GLU A 109 -2.76 9.20 3.44
C GLU A 109 -3.86 8.41 4.15
N ALA A 110 -4.45 7.42 3.48
CA ALA A 110 -5.47 6.55 4.07
C ALA A 110 -4.89 5.70 5.21
N LEU A 111 -3.68 5.14 5.03
CA LEU A 111 -3.01 4.37 6.07
C LEU A 111 -2.77 5.21 7.34
N GLU A 112 -2.32 6.45 7.16
CA GLU A 112 -2.08 7.41 8.25
C GLU A 112 -3.38 7.81 8.95
N GLN A 113 -4.40 8.23 8.18
CA GLN A 113 -5.72 8.62 8.71
C GLN A 113 -6.37 7.48 9.49
N ASN A 114 -6.25 6.24 8.99
CA ASN A 114 -6.81 5.06 9.63
C ASN A 114 -5.97 4.53 10.80
N GLN A 115 -4.80 5.15 11.09
CA GLN A 115 -3.84 4.68 12.08
C GLN A 115 -3.47 3.20 11.88
N THR A 116 -3.29 2.79 10.63
CA THR A 116 -3.18 1.38 10.23
C THR A 116 -1.99 0.70 10.90
N THR A 117 -0.86 1.41 11.06
CA THR A 117 0.31 0.90 11.78
C THR A 117 0.00 0.53 13.23
N THR A 118 -0.73 1.38 13.95
CA THR A 118 -1.11 1.13 15.35
C THR A 118 -2.05 -0.07 15.46
N LYS A 119 -3.06 -0.13 14.58
CA LYS A 119 -4.00 -1.27 14.52
C LYS A 119 -3.29 -2.57 14.16
N ALA A 120 -2.38 -2.54 13.20
CA ALA A 120 -1.58 -3.68 12.78
C ALA A 120 -0.72 -4.21 13.94
N LEU A 121 -0.07 -3.30 14.68
CA LEU A 121 0.72 -3.66 15.87
C LEU A 121 -0.16 -4.30 16.94
N ASP A 122 -1.31 -3.71 17.23
CA ASP A 122 -2.25 -4.24 18.21
C ASP A 122 -2.73 -5.65 17.86
N LEU A 123 -3.11 -5.88 16.60
CA LEU A 123 -3.50 -7.19 16.09
C LEU A 123 -2.35 -8.20 16.18
N ALA A 124 -1.13 -7.79 15.83
CA ALA A 124 0.04 -8.66 15.90
C ALA A 124 0.40 -9.04 17.35
N LEU A 125 0.21 -8.13 18.31
CA LEU A 125 0.42 -8.39 19.74
C LEU A 125 -0.68 -9.30 20.32
N GLN A 126 -1.96 -9.04 20.00
CA GLN A 126 -3.09 -9.86 20.42
C GLN A 126 -2.98 -11.31 19.94
N LYS A 127 -2.60 -11.50 18.66
CA LYS A 127 -2.35 -12.84 18.07
C LYS A 127 -1.30 -13.65 18.85
N ARG A 128 -0.46 -12.98 19.65
CA ARG A 128 0.61 -13.59 20.45
C ARG A 128 0.35 -13.53 21.96
N GLY A 129 -0.82 -13.05 22.40
CA GLY A 129 -1.16 -12.92 23.82
C GLY A 129 -0.28 -11.91 24.57
N LEU A 130 0.26 -10.91 23.87
CA LEU A 130 1.12 -9.86 24.44
C LEU A 130 0.34 -8.58 24.78
N LYS A 131 -0.92 -8.52 24.38
CA LYS A 131 -1.90 -7.46 24.63
C LYS A 131 -3.28 -8.12 24.69
#